data_AF-A0A7W1G3L4-F1
#
_entry.id   AF-A0A7W1G3L4-F1
#
_cell.length_a   1.000
_cell.length_b   1.000
_cell.length_c   1.000
_cell.angle_alpha   90.00
_cell.angle_beta   90.00
_cell.angle_gamma   90.00
#
_symmetry.space_group_name_H-M   'P 1'
#
loop_
_entity.id
_entity.type
_entity.pdbx_description
1 polymer ?
#
loop_
_entity_poly.entity_id
_entity_poly.type
_entity_poly.pdbx_seq_one_letter_code
_entity_poly.pdbx_strand_id
1 'polypeptide(L)'
;MARVDKELEQYRQLMTVPNVFENGFSLSTFFGVMFIALVMVPGSLYMELLAGQGIGSSAQWVTVILFMEIAKRANAKLSRAQLFVLFYLSGTIIGQGGGLLWTQFLVRSDAALGAGLSGAFPIWVAPSDPAAYENRTFFQAAWLPAIGLIFFRMFFGRLDNMVLGYGLFRLTSDIEKLPFPLAPVGAQGMLALSDDLEWKAQVQG
;
A
#
# COMPACT_ATOMS: atom_id res chain seq x y z
N MET A 1 -42.95 -4.15 -6.32
CA MET A 1 -41.67 -4.75 -6.76
C MET A 1 -40.88 -3.64 -7.44
N ALA A 2 -39.78 -3.19 -6.84
CA ALA A 2 -38.96 -2.12 -7.42
C ALA A 2 -38.33 -2.62 -8.73
N ARG A 3 -38.42 -1.81 -9.77
CA ARG A 3 -37.87 -2.09 -11.10
C ARG A 3 -36.35 -2.29 -10.92
N VAL A 4 -35.84 -3.46 -11.27
CA VAL A 4 -34.40 -3.73 -11.22
C VAL A 4 -33.73 -2.75 -12.17
N ASP A 5 -32.86 -1.90 -11.61
CA ASP A 5 -32.23 -0.82 -12.34
C ASP A 5 -31.13 -1.39 -13.24
N LYS A 6 -31.24 -1.18 -14.55
CA LYS A 6 -30.35 -1.81 -15.55
C LYS A 6 -28.89 -1.39 -15.36
N GLU A 7 -28.67 -0.18 -14.84
CA GLU A 7 -27.32 0.31 -14.54
C GLU A 7 -26.66 -0.52 -13.43
N LEU A 8 -27.42 -0.94 -12.41
CA LEU A 8 -26.88 -1.75 -11.31
C LEU A 8 -26.47 -3.15 -11.77
N GLU A 9 -27.20 -3.74 -12.73
CA GLU A 9 -26.83 -5.02 -13.33
C GLU A 9 -25.55 -4.90 -14.17
N GLN A 10 -25.39 -3.80 -14.90
CA GLN A 10 -24.15 -3.54 -15.65
C GLN A 10 -22.94 -3.49 -14.71
N TYR A 11 -23.04 -2.82 -13.55
CA TYR A 11 -21.96 -2.81 -12.56
C TYR A 11 -21.66 -4.19 -11.97
N ARG A 12 -22.68 -5.04 -11.77
CA ARG A 12 -22.49 -6.43 -11.30
C ARG A 12 -21.77 -7.31 -12.32
N GLN A 13 -21.94 -7.01 -13.61
CA GLN A 13 -21.35 -7.79 -14.70
C GLN A 13 -19.94 -7.33 -15.10
N LEU A 14 -19.42 -6.25 -14.51
CA LEU A 14 -18.06 -5.75 -14.82
C LEU A 14 -16.96 -6.76 -14.53
N MET A 15 -17.13 -7.62 -13.51
CA MET A 15 -16.16 -8.66 -13.19
C MET A 15 -16.87 -9.89 -12.65
N THR A 16 -16.64 -11.03 -13.30
CA THR A 16 -17.11 -12.34 -12.83
C THR A 16 -16.02 -13.01 -11.99
N VAL A 17 -16.44 -13.80 -11.01
CA VAL A 17 -15.49 -14.54 -10.16
C VAL A 17 -14.81 -15.61 -11.03
N PRO A 18 -13.48 -15.68 -11.05
CA PRO A 18 -12.77 -16.71 -11.80
C PRO A 18 -13.01 -18.10 -11.19
N ASN A 19 -13.14 -19.12 -12.03
CA ASN A 19 -13.34 -20.50 -11.60
C ASN A 19 -12.05 -21.17 -11.07
N VAL A 20 -10.88 -20.59 -11.36
CA VAL A 20 -9.56 -21.13 -10.99
C VAL A 20 -8.71 -20.01 -10.42
N PHE A 21 -8.05 -20.29 -9.29
CA PHE A 21 -7.08 -19.39 -8.67
C PHE A 21 -5.66 -19.93 -8.90
N GLU A 22 -4.81 -19.13 -9.52
CA GLU A 22 -3.40 -19.46 -9.73
C GLU A 22 -2.53 -18.96 -8.57
N ASN A 23 -1.40 -19.64 -8.34
CA ASN A 23 -0.45 -19.24 -7.32
C ASN A 23 0.45 -18.09 -7.81
N GLY A 24 0.39 -16.93 -7.13
CA GLY A 24 1.23 -15.77 -7.41
C GLY A 24 2.62 -15.82 -6.76
N PHE A 25 2.89 -16.80 -5.91
CA PHE A 25 4.18 -16.93 -5.23
C PHE A 25 5.18 -17.68 -6.11
N SER A 26 6.17 -16.95 -6.64
CA SER A 26 7.22 -17.50 -7.49
C SER A 26 8.55 -16.80 -7.24
N LEU A 27 9.62 -17.33 -7.84
CA LEU A 27 10.95 -16.71 -7.80
C LEU A 27 10.93 -15.29 -8.38
N SER A 28 10.16 -15.07 -9.46
CA SER A 28 10.00 -13.75 -10.08
C SER A 28 9.33 -12.76 -9.11
N THR A 29 8.29 -13.21 -8.41
CA THR A 29 7.63 -12.40 -7.36
C THR A 29 8.57 -12.09 -6.22
N PHE A 30 9.38 -13.06 -5.77
CA PHE A 30 10.37 -12.85 -4.72
C PHE A 30 11.36 -11.74 -5.09
N PHE A 31 11.94 -11.77 -6.29
CA PHE A 31 12.83 -10.70 -6.76
C PHE A 31 12.10 -9.36 -6.88
N GLY A 32 10.82 -9.36 -7.25
CA GLY A 32 10.01 -8.15 -7.28
C GLY A 32 9.77 -7.54 -5.91
N VAL A 33 9.53 -8.37 -4.90
CA VAL A 33 9.42 -7.93 -3.50
C VAL A 33 10.76 -7.39 -3.00
N MET A 34 11.88 -8.02 -3.35
CA MET A 34 13.21 -7.52 -3.02
C MET A 34 13.48 -6.14 -3.62
N PHE A 35 13.07 -5.91 -4.87
CA PHE A 35 13.16 -4.58 -5.48
C PHE A 35 12.31 -3.55 -4.72
N ILE A 36 11.08 -3.90 -4.36
CA ILE A 36 10.21 -3.02 -3.57
C ILE A 36 10.90 -2.67 -2.25
N ALA A 37 11.39 -3.67 -1.52
CA ALA A 37 12.00 -3.49 -0.20
C ALA A 37 13.33 -2.70 -0.25
N LEU A 38 14.18 -2.94 -1.25
CA LEU A 38 15.52 -2.34 -1.30
C LEU A 38 15.59 -1.02 -2.08
N VAL A 39 14.65 -0.77 -2.99
CA VAL A 39 14.67 0.42 -3.86
C VAL A 39 13.47 1.31 -3.59
N MET A 40 12.26 0.78 -3.68
CA MET A 40 11.04 1.59 -3.59
C MET A 40 10.82 2.11 -2.17
N VAL A 41 11.02 1.28 -1.14
CA VAL A 41 10.84 1.71 0.26
C VAL A 41 11.84 2.80 0.63
N PRO A 42 13.17 2.64 0.46
CA PRO A 42 14.11 3.70 0.79
C PRO A 42 13.89 4.97 -0.04
N GLY A 43 13.52 4.83 -1.33
CA GLY A 43 13.16 5.97 -2.17
C GLY A 43 11.92 6.70 -1.65
N SER A 44 10.89 5.97 -1.24
CA SER A 44 9.67 6.56 -0.68
C SER A 44 9.91 7.27 0.66
N LEU A 45 10.73 6.67 1.53
CA LEU A 45 11.16 7.26 2.79
C LEU A 45 11.94 8.55 2.55
N TYR A 46 12.89 8.55 1.61
CA TYR A 46 13.65 9.75 1.27
C TYR A 46 12.73 10.89 0.82
N MET A 47 11.78 10.60 -0.08
CA MET A 47 10.83 11.60 -0.55
C MET A 47 9.93 12.11 0.58
N GLU A 48 9.51 11.25 1.50
CA GLU A 48 8.75 11.65 2.66
C GLU A 48 9.54 12.57 3.60
N LEU A 49 10.80 12.25 3.88
CA LEU A 49 11.65 13.09 4.73
C LEU A 49 11.97 14.44 4.07
N LEU A 50 12.20 14.46 2.75
CA LEU A 50 12.61 15.66 2.02
C LEU A 50 11.42 16.56 1.65
N ALA A 51 10.39 15.98 1.05
CA ALA A 51 9.25 16.69 0.47
C ALA A 51 8.00 16.65 1.37
N GLY A 52 8.06 15.97 2.52
CA GLY A 52 6.92 15.81 3.44
C GLY A 52 5.85 14.84 2.96
N GLN A 53 6.03 14.24 1.78
CA GLN A 53 5.11 13.27 1.19
C GLN A 53 5.86 12.17 0.45
N GLY A 54 5.40 10.94 0.57
CA GLY A 54 5.93 9.81 -0.18
C GLY A 54 5.57 9.88 -1.68
N ILE A 55 6.02 8.89 -2.44
CA ILE A 55 5.79 8.78 -3.91
C ILE A 55 4.28 8.57 -4.24
N GLY A 56 3.46 8.26 -3.23
CA GLY A 56 2.01 8.14 -3.34
C GLY A 56 1.54 6.83 -4.00
N SER A 57 0.23 6.70 -4.19
CA SER A 57 -0.42 5.51 -4.76
C SER A 57 -0.03 5.25 -6.23
N SER A 58 0.43 6.27 -6.95
CA SER A 58 0.89 6.14 -8.34
C SER A 58 2.15 5.26 -8.46
N ALA A 59 2.99 5.23 -7.43
CA ALA A 59 4.20 4.42 -7.39
C ALA A 59 3.91 2.92 -7.56
N GLN A 60 2.76 2.48 -7.06
CA GLN A 60 2.29 1.10 -7.14
C GLN A 60 2.11 0.66 -8.60
N TRP A 61 1.40 1.47 -9.39
CA TRP A 61 1.17 1.22 -10.81
C TRP A 61 2.47 1.25 -11.62
N VAL A 62 3.33 2.23 -11.36
CA VAL A 62 4.63 2.35 -12.04
C VAL A 62 5.50 1.12 -11.76
N THR A 63 5.50 0.61 -10.53
CA THR A 63 6.22 -0.61 -10.16
C THR A 63 5.76 -1.80 -11.00
N VAL A 64 4.45 -2.01 -11.08
CA VAL A 64 3.86 -3.12 -11.85
C VAL A 64 4.21 -3.00 -13.34
N ILE A 65 4.09 -1.80 -13.91
CA ILE A 65 4.45 -1.53 -15.31
C ILE A 65 5.93 -1.83 -15.56
N LEU A 66 6.83 -1.39 -14.68
CA LEU A 66 8.26 -1.64 -14.82
C LEU A 66 8.59 -3.15 -14.77
N PHE A 67 7.98 -3.90 -13.85
CA PHE A 67 8.16 -5.35 -13.80
C PHE A 67 7.63 -6.08 -15.02
N MET A 68 6.48 -5.65 -15.53
CA MET A 68 5.92 -6.13 -16.78
C MET A 68 6.90 -5.89 -17.94
N GLU A 69 7.46 -4.68 -18.05
CA GLU A 69 8.41 -4.34 -19.12
C GLU A 69 9.74 -5.11 -19.02
N ILE A 70 10.24 -5.35 -17.81
CA ILE A 70 11.42 -6.20 -17.59
C ILE A 70 11.13 -7.64 -18.00
N ALA A 71 9.99 -8.19 -17.59
CA ALA A 71 9.59 -9.55 -17.95
C ALA A 71 9.48 -9.71 -19.48
N LYS A 72 8.88 -8.73 -20.17
CA LYS A 72 8.82 -8.66 -21.63
C LYS A 72 10.22 -8.70 -22.25
N ARG A 73 11.13 -7.85 -21.80
CA ARG A 73 12.52 -7.78 -22.33
C ARG A 73 13.32 -9.05 -22.06
N ALA A 74 13.03 -9.74 -20.96
CA ALA A 74 13.67 -11.00 -20.60
C ALA A 74 13.04 -12.23 -21.28
N ASN A 75 12.01 -12.06 -22.13
CA ASN A 75 11.18 -13.15 -22.65
C ASN A 75 10.63 -14.09 -21.54
N ALA A 76 10.40 -13.53 -20.35
CA ALA A 76 9.88 -14.26 -19.21
C ALA A 76 8.34 -14.17 -19.18
N LYS A 77 7.68 -15.27 -18.81
CA LYS A 77 6.23 -15.28 -18.58
C LYS A 77 5.94 -14.82 -17.15
N LEU A 78 5.07 -13.84 -17.01
CA LEU A 78 4.59 -13.34 -15.73
C LEU A 78 3.08 -13.57 -15.64
N SER A 79 2.65 -14.40 -14.69
CA SER A 79 1.22 -14.71 -14.51
C SER A 79 0.46 -13.51 -13.92
N ARG A 80 -0.86 -13.49 -14.13
CA ARG A 80 -1.77 -12.50 -13.52
C ARG A 80 -1.62 -12.49 -12.00
N ALA A 81 -1.58 -13.67 -11.38
CA ALA A 81 -1.45 -13.81 -9.93
C ALA A 81 -0.16 -13.18 -9.39
N GLN A 82 0.96 -13.30 -10.11
CA GLN A 82 2.24 -12.66 -9.73
C GLN A 82 2.15 -11.13 -9.78
N LEU A 83 1.53 -10.57 -10.82
CA LEU A 83 1.28 -9.13 -10.94
C LEU A 83 0.40 -8.61 -9.80
N PHE A 84 -0.66 -9.34 -9.45
CA PHE A 84 -1.54 -9.02 -8.32
C PHE A 84 -0.77 -8.97 -6.99
N VAL A 85 0.10 -9.96 -6.75
CA VAL A 85 0.92 -10.00 -5.52
C VAL A 85 1.85 -8.79 -5.47
N LEU A 86 2.56 -8.48 -6.56
CA LEU A 86 3.45 -7.31 -6.62
C LEU A 86 2.70 -5.99 -6.45
N PHE A 87 1.51 -5.85 -7.06
CA PHE A 87 0.66 -4.69 -6.91
C PHE A 87 0.26 -4.51 -5.44
N TYR A 88 -0.31 -5.53 -4.78
CA TYR A 88 -0.77 -5.39 -3.41
C TYR A 88 0.37 -5.14 -2.42
N LEU A 89 1.50 -5.82 -2.61
CA LEU A 89 2.67 -5.64 -1.74
C LEU A 89 3.27 -4.24 -1.90
N SER A 90 3.43 -3.74 -3.12
CA SER A 90 3.92 -2.37 -3.32
C SER A 90 3.00 -1.33 -2.68
N GLY A 91 1.68 -1.46 -2.85
CA GLY A 91 0.72 -0.55 -2.21
C GLY A 91 0.78 -0.58 -0.68
N THR A 92 0.86 -1.78 -0.08
CA THR A 92 0.89 -1.95 1.37
C THR A 92 2.20 -1.48 1.99
N ILE A 93 3.33 -1.75 1.35
CA ILE A 93 4.65 -1.46 1.90
C ILE A 93 4.98 0.03 1.72
N ILE A 94 4.75 0.59 0.53
CA ILE A 94 5.02 2.01 0.25
C ILE A 94 4.04 2.91 1.00
N GLY A 95 2.79 2.46 1.18
CA GLY A 95 1.74 3.22 1.86
C GLY A 95 1.90 3.36 3.38
N GLN A 96 2.84 2.64 4.01
CA GLN A 96 3.03 2.69 5.47
C GLN A 96 3.80 3.92 5.96
N GLY A 97 4.45 4.66 5.06
CA GLY A 97 5.19 5.90 5.38
C GLY A 97 6.39 5.69 6.31
N GLY A 98 6.95 6.80 6.78
CA GLY A 98 8.21 6.88 7.53
C GLY A 98 8.09 6.58 9.02
N GLY A 99 6.86 6.50 9.55
CA GLY A 99 6.59 6.09 10.92
C GLY A 99 7.49 6.80 11.95
N LEU A 100 8.19 6.02 12.77
CA LEU A 100 9.11 6.53 13.80
C LEU A 100 10.32 7.27 13.23
N LEU A 101 10.74 6.94 12.00
CA LEU A 101 11.86 7.62 11.35
C LEU A 101 11.47 9.06 10.99
N TRP A 102 10.24 9.25 10.53
CA TRP A 102 9.72 10.59 10.24
C TRP A 102 9.57 11.42 11.52
N THR A 103 9.03 10.87 12.60
CA THR A 103 8.92 11.62 13.86
C THR A 103 10.28 11.96 14.45
N GLN A 104 11.26 11.05 14.36
CA GLN A 104 12.64 11.32 14.73
C GLN A 104 13.23 12.48 13.90
N PHE A 105 13.04 12.45 12.58
CA PHE A 105 13.53 13.51 11.70
C PHE A 105 12.88 14.85 12.03
N LEU A 106 11.55 14.89 12.20
CA LEU A 106 10.79 16.10 12.48
C LEU A 106 11.34 16.83 13.71
N VAL A 107 11.50 16.13 14.84
CA VAL A 107 11.96 16.70 16.12
C VAL A 107 13.41 17.21 16.03
N ARG A 108 14.21 16.63 15.14
CA ARG A 108 15.64 16.98 14.95
C ARG A 108 15.91 17.86 13.74
N SER A 109 14.88 18.23 12.99
CA SER A 109 15.02 19.03 11.78
C SER A 109 15.47 20.46 12.11
N ASP A 110 16.24 21.08 11.22
CA ASP A 110 16.66 22.47 11.37
C ASP A 110 15.47 23.42 11.44
N ALA A 111 14.36 23.08 10.78
CA ALA A 111 13.10 23.83 10.86
C ALA A 111 12.51 23.81 12.27
N ALA A 112 12.46 22.64 12.92
CA ALA A 112 11.95 22.52 14.29
C ALA A 112 12.89 23.20 15.31
N LEU A 113 14.20 23.04 15.14
CA LEU A 113 15.20 23.67 16.00
C LEU A 113 15.19 25.20 15.84
N GLY A 114 15.15 25.71 14.62
CA GLY A 114 15.08 27.14 14.31
C GLY A 114 13.78 27.80 14.78
N ALA A 115 12.68 27.04 14.82
CA ALA A 115 11.40 27.48 15.39
C ALA A 115 11.36 27.44 16.93
N GLY A 116 12.43 26.98 17.60
CA GLY A 116 12.46 26.85 19.06
C GLY A 116 11.54 25.76 19.60
N LEU A 117 11.16 24.78 18.78
CA LEU A 117 10.29 23.66 19.18
C LEU A 117 11.06 22.53 19.89
N SER A 118 12.32 22.77 20.25
CA SER A 118 13.14 21.81 20.98
C SER A 118 12.50 21.48 22.33
N GLY A 119 12.21 20.20 22.56
CA GLY A 119 11.55 19.74 23.79
C GLY A 119 10.06 20.08 23.90
N ALA A 120 9.46 20.78 22.93
CA ALA A 120 8.02 21.05 22.89
C ALA A 120 7.21 19.82 22.45
N PHE A 121 7.86 18.86 21.79
CA PHE A 121 7.21 17.65 21.31
C PHE A 121 6.89 16.68 22.46
N PRO A 122 5.68 16.12 22.50
CA PRO A 122 5.33 15.10 23.48
C PRO A 122 6.17 13.82 23.33
N ILE A 123 6.42 13.13 24.44
CA ILE A 123 7.20 11.87 24.48
C ILE A 123 6.62 10.74 23.62
N TRP A 124 5.33 10.78 23.29
CA TRP A 124 4.67 9.82 22.40
C TRP A 124 4.84 10.14 20.91
N VAL A 125 5.46 11.27 20.56
CA VAL A 125 5.90 11.57 19.19
C VAL A 125 7.33 11.09 18.98
N ALA A 126 8.24 11.51 19.86
CA ALA A 126 9.62 11.06 19.90
C ALA A 126 10.22 11.30 21.30
N PRO A 127 11.30 10.59 21.68
CA PRO A 127 12.00 10.82 22.94
C PRO A 127 12.52 12.26 23.09
N SER A 128 12.40 12.84 24.29
CA SER A 128 12.97 14.16 24.57
C SER A 128 14.48 14.12 24.89
N ASP A 129 14.97 12.97 25.36
CA ASP A 129 16.37 12.78 25.76
C ASP A 129 17.28 12.61 24.52
N PRO A 130 18.31 13.45 24.33
CA PRO A 130 19.30 13.27 23.27
C PRO A 130 19.97 11.90 23.26
N ALA A 131 20.19 11.28 24.43
CA ALA A 131 20.83 9.97 24.54
C ALA A 131 20.04 8.87 23.84
N ALA A 132 18.71 9.04 23.71
CA ALA A 132 17.84 8.12 23.00
C ALA A 132 18.19 8.01 21.50
N TYR A 133 18.91 8.97 20.91
CA TYR A 133 19.19 8.97 19.48
C TYR A 133 20.60 8.46 19.12
N GLU A 134 21.46 8.24 20.11
CA GLU A 134 22.86 7.85 19.89
C GLU A 134 22.98 6.42 19.35
N ASN A 135 22.17 5.50 19.87
CA ASN A 135 22.21 4.09 19.51
C ASN A 135 21.62 3.77 18.12
N ARG A 136 21.05 4.77 17.43
CA ARG A 136 20.41 4.63 16.09
C ARG A 136 19.46 3.44 15.99
N THR A 137 18.75 3.15 17.09
CA THR A 137 17.82 2.03 17.21
C THR A 137 16.53 2.49 17.87
N PHE A 138 15.41 1.91 17.45
CA PHE A 138 14.10 2.14 18.08
C PHE A 138 13.83 1.15 19.23
N PHE A 139 14.66 0.11 19.37
CA PHE A 139 14.47 -0.95 20.37
C PHE A 139 15.03 -0.55 21.75
N GLN A 140 14.43 0.46 22.36
CA GLN A 140 14.81 0.96 23.69
C GLN A 140 13.60 1.54 24.42
N ALA A 141 13.69 1.61 25.75
CA ALA A 141 12.59 2.03 26.61
C ALA A 141 12.06 3.44 26.28
N ALA A 142 12.95 4.35 25.86
CA ALA A 142 12.59 5.72 25.51
C ALA A 142 11.58 5.81 24.34
N TRP A 143 11.58 4.84 23.42
CA TRP A 143 10.65 4.81 22.28
C TRP A 143 9.32 4.11 22.58
N LEU A 144 9.18 3.47 23.75
CA LEU A 144 7.96 2.75 24.11
C LEU A 144 6.68 3.61 24.05
N PRO A 145 6.67 4.89 24.47
CA PRO A 145 5.47 5.72 24.33
C PRO A 145 5.05 5.91 22.86
N ALA A 146 6.00 6.18 21.96
CA ALA A 146 5.73 6.37 20.54
C ALA A 146 5.32 5.06 19.85
N ILE A 147 6.02 3.97 20.15
CA ILE A 147 5.66 2.62 19.67
C ILE A 147 4.25 2.25 20.17
N GLY A 148 3.98 2.49 21.45
CA GLY A 148 2.67 2.24 22.06
C GLY A 148 1.55 3.00 21.37
N LEU A 149 1.78 4.26 20.99
CA LEU A 149 0.80 5.04 20.23
C LEU A 149 0.58 4.50 18.81
N ILE A 150 1.63 4.05 18.13
CA ILE A 150 1.49 3.40 16.80
C ILE A 150 0.65 2.13 16.92
N PHE A 151 0.96 1.27 17.89
CA PHE A 151 0.15 0.06 18.14
C PHE A 151 -1.29 0.40 18.50
N PHE A 152 -1.50 1.41 19.35
CA PHE A 152 -2.83 1.89 19.71
C PHE A 152 -3.60 2.35 18.47
N ARG A 153 -3.00 3.19 17.62
CA ARG A 153 -3.62 3.64 16.36
C ARG A 153 -3.91 2.49 15.42
N MET A 154 -2.99 1.53 15.29
CA MET A 154 -3.19 0.36 14.43
C MET A 154 -4.33 -0.52 14.94
N PHE A 155 -4.41 -0.74 16.25
CA PHE A 155 -5.46 -1.55 16.88
C PHE A 155 -6.82 -0.88 16.76
N PHE A 156 -6.94 0.39 17.15
CA PHE A 156 -8.19 1.13 17.03
C PHE A 156 -8.58 1.37 15.59
N GLY A 157 -7.62 1.61 14.70
CA GLY A 157 -7.87 1.68 13.26
C GLY A 157 -8.44 0.37 12.70
N ARG A 158 -8.00 -0.79 13.20
CA ARG A 158 -8.60 -2.08 12.83
C ARG A 158 -10.03 -2.21 13.35
N LEU A 159 -10.29 -1.82 14.60
CA LEU A 159 -11.66 -1.82 15.15
C LEU A 159 -12.58 -0.90 14.36
N ASP A 160 -12.13 0.32 14.06
CA ASP A 160 -12.87 1.31 13.28
C ASP A 160 -13.19 0.78 11.87
N ASN A 161 -12.17 0.27 11.17
CA ASN A 161 -12.38 -0.36 9.86
C ASN A 161 -13.32 -1.57 9.92
N MET A 162 -13.28 -2.36 10.98
CA MET A 162 -14.22 -3.47 11.15
C MET A 162 -15.64 -2.97 11.43
N VAL A 163 -15.83 -2.04 12.36
CA VAL A 163 -17.16 -1.56 12.76
C VAL A 163 -17.80 -0.72 11.65
N LEU A 164 -17.11 0.32 11.18
CA LEU A 164 -17.60 1.18 10.12
C LEU A 164 -17.63 0.46 8.78
N GLY A 165 -16.55 -0.26 8.42
CA GLY A 165 -16.49 -0.97 7.15
C GLY A 165 -17.55 -2.06 7.04
N TYR A 166 -17.73 -2.90 8.07
CA TYR A 166 -18.79 -3.91 8.09
C TYR A 166 -20.18 -3.27 8.20
N GLY A 167 -20.35 -2.22 9.01
CA GLY A 167 -21.61 -1.51 9.15
C GLY A 167 -22.08 -0.89 7.83
N LEU A 168 -21.17 -0.20 7.13
CA LEU A 168 -21.43 0.41 5.84
C LEU A 168 -21.64 -0.65 4.75
N PHE A 169 -20.88 -1.75 4.78
CA PHE A 169 -21.13 -2.91 3.92
C PHE A 169 -22.53 -3.47 4.12
N ARG A 170 -22.96 -3.67 5.37
CA ARG A 170 -24.27 -4.21 5.68
C ARG A 170 -25.40 -3.26 5.23
N LEU A 171 -25.22 -1.96 5.42
CA LEU A 171 -26.18 -0.95 4.97
C LEU A 171 -26.29 -0.94 3.44
N THR A 172 -25.16 -0.82 2.74
CA THR A 172 -25.14 -0.69 1.27
C THR A 172 -25.48 -2.00 0.55
N SER A 173 -25.10 -3.15 1.11
CA SER A 173 -25.31 -4.47 0.49
C SER A 173 -26.63 -5.12 0.90
N ASP A 174 -26.94 -5.22 2.21
CA ASP A 174 -28.13 -5.95 2.66
C ASP A 174 -29.40 -5.11 2.53
N ILE A 175 -29.33 -3.81 2.88
CA ILE A 175 -30.50 -2.92 2.87
C ILE A 175 -30.68 -2.29 1.49
N GLU A 176 -29.65 -1.63 0.95
CA GLU A 176 -29.74 -0.88 -0.30
C GLU A 176 -29.49 -1.75 -1.55
N LYS A 177 -28.92 -2.95 -1.41
CA LYS A 177 -28.63 -3.90 -2.50
C LYS A 177 -27.81 -3.31 -3.65
N LEU A 178 -26.95 -2.34 -3.32
CA LEU A 178 -26.08 -1.69 -4.29
C LEU A 178 -24.96 -2.63 -4.74
N PRO A 179 -24.57 -2.59 -6.03
CA PRO A 179 -23.37 -3.27 -6.52
C PRO A 179 -22.12 -2.62 -5.93
N PHE A 180 -21.08 -3.42 -5.66
CA PHE A 180 -19.82 -2.91 -5.13
C PHE A 180 -19.17 -1.91 -6.12
N PRO A 181 -19.04 -0.63 -5.76
CA PRO A 181 -18.78 0.42 -6.74
C PRO A 181 -17.32 0.49 -7.24
N LEU A 182 -16.33 0.06 -6.43
CA LEU A 182 -14.91 0.32 -6.73
C LEU A 182 -14.01 -0.92 -6.83
N ALA A 183 -14.43 -2.07 -6.27
CA ALA A 183 -13.63 -3.29 -6.30
C ALA A 183 -13.31 -3.79 -7.74
N PRO A 184 -14.26 -3.73 -8.71
CA PRO A 184 -13.99 -4.18 -10.07
C PRO A 184 -12.96 -3.30 -10.81
N VAL A 185 -12.89 -2.00 -10.53
CA VAL A 185 -12.07 -1.05 -11.32
C VAL A 185 -10.58 -1.34 -11.17
N GLY A 186 -10.08 -1.52 -9.94
CA GLY A 186 -8.67 -1.81 -9.69
C GLY A 186 -8.25 -3.17 -10.25
N ALA A 187 -9.13 -4.17 -10.12
CA ALA A 187 -8.88 -5.51 -10.63
C ALA A 187 -8.93 -5.57 -12.17
N GLN A 188 -9.85 -4.84 -12.82
CA GLN A 188 -9.89 -4.70 -14.28
C GLN A 188 -8.62 -4.05 -14.83
N GLY A 189 -8.07 -3.04 -14.14
CA GLY A 189 -6.80 -2.43 -14.53
C GLY A 189 -5.63 -3.43 -14.53
N MET A 190 -5.54 -4.26 -13.49
CA MET A 190 -4.53 -5.33 -13.44
C MET A 190 -4.75 -6.42 -14.48
N LEU A 191 -6.01 -6.82 -14.73
CA LEU A 191 -6.33 -7.80 -15.77
C LEU A 191 -5.97 -7.28 -17.16
N ALA A 192 -6.31 -6.03 -17.47
CA ALA A 192 -5.96 -5.41 -18.75
C ALA A 192 -4.44 -5.34 -18.98
N LEU A 193 -3.67 -5.00 -17.95
CA LEU A 193 -2.20 -5.03 -18.02
C LEU A 193 -1.66 -6.45 -18.25
N SER A 194 -2.30 -7.45 -17.66
CA SER A 194 -1.91 -8.85 -17.83
C SER A 194 -2.30 -9.43 -19.20
N ASP A 195 -3.43 -9.01 -19.77
CA ASP A 195 -3.87 -9.45 -21.10
C ASP A 195 -2.90 -8.96 -22.21
N ASP A 196 -2.30 -7.76 -22.07
CA ASP A 196 -1.27 -7.27 -23.02
C ASP A 196 0.00 -8.15 -23.04
N LEU A 197 0.38 -8.74 -21.90
CA LEU A 197 1.48 -9.72 -21.82
C LEU A 197 1.14 -11.01 -22.57
N GLU A 198 -0.06 -11.55 -22.36
CA GLU A 198 -0.50 -12.81 -22.98
C GLU A 198 -0.68 -12.67 -24.50
N TRP A 199 -1.32 -11.58 -24.96
CA TRP A 199 -1.52 -11.29 -26.38
C TRP A 199 -0.19 -11.24 -27.14
N LYS A 200 0.80 -10.51 -26.63
CA LYS A 200 2.10 -10.37 -27.33
C LYS A 200 2.90 -11.67 -27.32
N ALA A 201 2.81 -12.48 -26.27
CA ALA A 201 3.43 -13.79 -26.24
C ALA A 201 2.85 -14.75 -27.29
N GLN A 202 1.56 -14.62 -27.63
CA GLN A 202 0.90 -15.40 -28.69
C GLN A 202 1.22 -14.92 -30.11
N VAL A 203 1.47 -13.62 -30.30
CA VAL A 203 1.81 -13.04 -31.62
C VAL A 203 3.29 -13.24 -31.99
N GLN A 204 4.18 -13.40 -30.99
CA GLN A 204 5.63 -13.53 -31.19
C GLN A 204 6.15 -14.98 -31.18
N GLY A 205 5.31 -15.98 -30.87
CA GLY A 205 5.64 -17.41 -30.90
C GLY A 205 5.06 -18.09 -32.13
#